data_AF-M1MTE4-F1
#
_entry.id   AF-M1MTE4-F1
#
_cell.length_a   1.000
_cell.length_b   1.000
_cell.length_c   1.000
_cell.angle_alpha   90.00
_cell.angle_beta   90.00
_cell.angle_gamma   90.00
#
_symmetry.space_group_name_H-M   'P 1'
#
loop_
_entity.id
_entity.type
_entity.pdbx_description
1 polymer ?
#
loop_
_entity_poly.entity_id
_entity_poly.type
_entity_poly.pdbx_seq_one_letter_code
_entity_poly.pdbx_strand_id
1 'polypeptide(L)' 'MRCWTVNLNLSFVEKYNIPFNSFVIKAEEKEEFLCKMDQVLIKIMELTKFKIDDISPFDYKELPEVIVEEYISIAE' A
#
# COMPACT_ATOMS: atom_id res chain seq x y z
N MET A 1 11.29 16.07 -0.44
CA MET A 1 9.86 15.66 -0.29
C MET A 1 9.86 14.25 0.28
N ARG A 2 9.09 13.93 1.33
CA ARG A 2 9.07 12.56 1.87
C ARG A 2 8.02 11.73 1.13
N CYS A 3 8.39 10.52 0.70
CA CYS A 3 7.50 9.58 0.03
C CYS A 3 7.55 8.22 0.72
N TRP A 4 6.50 7.44 0.56
CA TRP A 4 6.36 6.11 1.13
C TRP A 4 6.06 5.11 0.02
N THR A 5 6.71 3.95 0.07
CA THR A 5 6.25 2.77 -0.67
C THR A 5 5.21 2.05 0.16
N VAL A 6 4.05 1.83 -0.42
CA VAL A 6 3.03 0.91 0.10
C VAL A 6 3.01 -0.32 -0.78
N ASN A 7 3.30 -1.46 -0.16
CA ASN A 7 3.30 -2.76 -0.78
C ASN A 7 2.14 -3.58 -0.24
N LEU A 8 1.61 -4.49 -1.05
CA LEU A 8 0.81 -5.57 -0.49
C LEU A 8 1.71 -6.43 0.42
N ASN A 9 1.19 -6.81 1.58
CA ASN A 9 1.91 -7.68 2.49
C ASN A 9 2.18 -9.03 1.82
N LEU A 10 3.44 -9.50 1.87
CA LEU A 10 3.84 -10.72 1.18
C LEU A 10 3.03 -11.94 1.64
N SER A 11 2.80 -12.05 2.96
CA SER A 11 2.02 -13.15 3.53
C SER A 11 0.57 -13.12 3.04
N PHE A 12 0.01 -11.92 2.86
CA PHE A 12 -1.33 -11.74 2.30
C PHE A 12 -1.38 -12.14 0.82
N VAL A 13 -0.39 -11.71 0.03
CA VAL A 13 -0.25 -12.06 -1.39
C VAL A 13 -0.11 -13.56 -1.61
N GLU A 14 0.78 -14.22 -0.87
CA GLU A 14 1.00 -15.66 -0.98
C GLU A 14 -0.25 -16.45 -0.59
N LYS A 15 -0.92 -16.04 0.51
CA LYS A 15 -2.11 -16.72 1.00
C LYS A 15 -3.29 -16.65 0.03
N TYR A 16 -3.47 -15.51 -0.63
CA TYR A 16 -4.62 -15.26 -1.50
C TYR A 16 -4.31 -15.32 -2.99
N ASN A 17 -3.06 -15.64 -3.36
CA ASN A 17 -2.58 -15.68 -4.73
C ASN A 17 -2.92 -14.40 -5.52
N ILE A 18 -2.69 -13.25 -4.90
CA ILE A 18 -2.97 -11.93 -5.48
C ILE A 18 -1.69 -11.40 -6.15
N PRO A 19 -1.75 -10.79 -7.34
CA PRO A 19 -0.58 -10.17 -7.95
C PRO A 19 0.02 -9.10 -7.03
N PHE A 20 1.31 -9.23 -6.73
CA PHE A 20 2.05 -8.26 -5.93
C PHE A 20 2.13 -6.92 -6.65
N ASN A 21 1.62 -5.87 -6.00
CA ASN A 21 1.65 -4.50 -6.50
C ASN A 21 2.27 -3.57 -5.45
N SER A 22 3.07 -2.63 -5.93
CA SER A 22 3.73 -1.60 -5.14
C SER A 22 3.36 -0.23 -5.68
N PHE A 23 3.08 0.71 -4.79
CA PHE A 23 2.77 2.10 -5.15
C PHE A 23 3.59 3.06 -4.30
N VAL A 24 3.98 4.18 -4.90
CA VAL A 24 4.62 5.29 -4.19
C VAL A 24 3.57 6.35 -3.91
N ILE A 25 3.47 6.76 -2.65
CA ILE A 25 2.57 7.83 -2.21
C ILE A 25 3.36 8.93 -1.51
N LYS A 26 2.89 10.17 -1.63
CA LYS A 26 3.49 11.29 -0.91
C LYS A 26 3.19 11.16 0.58
N ALA A 27 4.08 11.67 1.43
CA ALA A 27 3.88 11.60 2.88
C ALA A 27 2.58 12.28 3.34
N GLU A 28 2.18 13.37 2.69
CA GLU A 28 0.94 14.11 2.98
C GLU A 28 -0.33 13.30 2.66
N GLU A 29 -0.25 12.36 1.72
CA GLU A 29 -1.37 11.52 1.29
C GLU A 29 -1.44 10.18 2.07
N LYS A 30 -0.40 9.87 2.86
CA LYS A 30 -0.22 8.55 3.49
C LYS A 30 -1.40 8.13 4.35
N GLU A 31 -1.80 8.96 5.30
CA GLU A 31 -2.87 8.61 6.24
C GLU A 31 -4.21 8.45 5.53
N GLU A 32 -4.54 9.38 4.63
CA GLU A 32 -5.78 9.32 3.85
C GLU A 32 -5.83 8.08 2.95
N PHE A 33 -4.71 7.75 2.30
CA PHE A 33 -4.58 6.55 1.48
C PHE A 33 -4.83 5.28 2.29
N LEU A 34 -4.16 5.13 3.44
CA LEU A 34 -4.31 3.96 4.30
C LEU A 34 -5.75 3.80 4.79
N CYS A 35 -6.38 4.90 5.25
CA CYS A 35 -7.78 4.90 5.65
C CYS A 35 -8.73 4.45 4.54
N LYS A 36 -8.52 4.94 3.30
CA LYS A 36 -9.34 4.53 2.15
C LYS A 36 -9.15 3.06 1.81
N MET A 37 -7.92 2.56 1.87
CA MET A 37 -7.64 1.15 1.57
C MET A 37 -8.29 0.22 2.60
N ASP A 38 -8.23 0.56 3.89
CA ASP A 38 -8.91 -0.19 4.95
C ASP A 38 -10.44 -0.23 4.73
N GLN A 39 -11.05 0.89 4.35
CA GLN A 39 -12.48 0.94 4.04
C GLN A 39 -12.85 0.07 2.84
N VAL A 40 -12.00 0.03 1.80
CA VAL A 40 -12.20 -0.85 0.64
C VAL A 40 -12.12 -2.31 1.06
N LEU A 41 -11.14 -2.68 1.89
CA LEU A 41 -10.99 -4.03 2.42
C LEU A 41 -12.20 -4.48 3.24
N ILE A 42 -12.68 -3.64 4.16
CA ILE A 42 -13.89 -3.93 4.94
C ILE A 42 -15.08 -4.19 4.02
N LYS A 43 -15.30 -3.33 3.01
CA LYS A 43 -16.39 -3.52 2.04
C LYS A 43 -16.25 -4.81 1.23
N ILE A 44 -15.03 -5.17 0.82
CA ILE A 44 -14.79 -6.43 0.13
C ILE A 44 -15.13 -7.62 1.04
N MET A 45 -14.71 -7.59 2.31
CA MET A 45 -15.03 -8.63 3.29
C MET A 45 -16.55 -8.79 3.48
N GLU A 46 -17.29 -7.68 3.58
CA GLU A 46 -18.75 -7.68 3.68
C GLU A 46 -19.43 -8.31 2.46
N LEU A 47 -19.00 -7.90 1.25
CA LEU A 47 -19.60 -8.35 -0.01
C LEU A 47 -19.31 -9.82 -0.32
N THR A 48 -18.09 -10.27 -0.02
CA THR A 48 -17.63 -11.63 -0.34
C THR A 48 -17.91 -12.63 0.77
N LYS A 49 -18.42 -12.17 1.93
CA LYS A 49 -18.50 -12.95 3.18
C LYS A 49 -17.16 -13.61 3.56
N PHE A 50 -16.07 -13.04 3.07
CA PHE A 50 -14.73 -13.55 3.22
C PHE A 50 -14.12 -12.97 4.50
N LYS A 51 -13.59 -13.84 5.35
CA LYS A 51 -12.83 -13.39 6.52
C LYS A 51 -11.36 -13.34 6.15
N ILE A 52 -10.85 -12.12 6.04
CA ILE A 52 -9.42 -11.86 6.06
C ILE A 52 -8.98 -12.07 7.52
N ASP A 53 -7.91 -12.85 7.71
CA ASP A 53 -7.30 -13.03 9.04
C ASP A 53 -6.68 -11.70 9.53
N ASP A 54 -6.20 -11.63 10.78
CA ASP A 54 -5.52 -10.44 11.34
C ASP A 54 -4.18 -10.05 10.64
N ILE A 55 -3.95 -10.51 9.42
CA ILE A 55 -2.81 -10.11 8.59
C ILE A 55 -3.13 -8.74 7.99
N SER A 56 -2.32 -7.73 8.33
CA SER A 56 -2.36 -6.44 7.65
C SER A 56 -2.14 -6.66 6.15
N PRO A 57 -3.04 -6.17 5.28
CA PRO A 57 -2.94 -6.35 3.84
C PRO A 57 -1.82 -5.51 3.21
N PHE A 58 -1.27 -4.54 3.94
CA PHE A 58 -0.23 -3.65 3.45
C PHE A 58 0.98 -3.59 4.38
N ASP A 59 2.16 -3.52 3.76
CA ASP A 59 3.42 -3.13 4.37
C ASP A 59 3.84 -1.77 3.82
N TYR A 60 4.27 -0.86 4.70
CA TYR A 60 4.68 0.49 4.33
C TYR A 60 6.10 0.79 4.78
N LYS A 61 6.90 1.36 3.87
CA LYS A 61 8.29 1.74 4.12
C LYS A 61 8.55 3.15 3.60
N GLU A 62 9.20 3.97 4.41
CA GLU A 62 9.64 5.31 3.99
C GLU A 62 10.76 5.17 2.95
N LEU A 63 10.67 5.94 1.87
CA LEU A 63 11.69 5.98 0.84
C LEU A 63 12.86 6.87 1.28
N PRO A 64 14.12 6.43 1.08
CA PRO A 64 15.28 7.30 1.22
C PRO A 64 15.17 8.53 0.30
N GLU A 65 15.56 9.71 0.80
CA GLU A 65 15.45 10.98 0.04
C GLU A 65 16.16 10.92 -1.32
N VAL A 66 17.32 10.25 -1.39
CA VAL A 66 18.10 10.06 -2.63
C VAL A 66 17.27 9.38 -3.73
N ILE A 67 16.45 8.39 -3.37
CA ILE A 67 15.58 7.70 -4.33
C ILE A 67 14.44 8.61 -4.77
N VAL A 68 13.88 9.39 -3.84
CA VAL A 68 12.77 10.30 -4.16
C VAL A 68 13.20 11.36 -5.20
N GLU A 69 14.42 11.87 -5.09
CA GLU A 69 14.99 12.84 -6.05
C GLU A 69 15.20 12.23 -7.45
N GLU A 70 15.60 10.96 -7.54
CA GLU A 70 15.73 10.24 -8.81
C GLU A 70 14.38 10.04 -9.52
N TYR A 71 13.28 9.83 -8.80
CA TYR A 71 11.96 9.66 -9.42
C TYR A 71 11.30 10.98 -9.84
N ILE A 72 11.63 12.09 -9.18
CA ILE A 72 11.10 13.42 -9.52
C ILE A 72 11.81 13.99 -10.76
N SER A 73 13.11 13.72 -10.91
CA SER A 73 13.93 14.26 -12.01
C SER A 73 13.63 13.69 -13.40
N ILE A 74 12.83 12.61 -13.51
CA ILE A 74 12.40 12.03 -14.79
C ILE A 74 11.10 12.71 -15.30
N ALA A 75 10.43 13.51 -14.46
CA ALA A 75 9.16 14.16 -14.78
C ALA A 75 9.30 15.59 -15.35
N GLU A 76 10.52 16.06 -15.63
CA GLU A 76 10.81 17.33 -16.32
C GLU A 76 11.15 17.14 -17.81
#